data_AF-A0A661JDB6-F1
#
_entry.id   AF-A0A661JDB6-F1
#
_cell.length_a   1.000
_cell.length_b   1.000
_cell.length_c   1.000
_cell.angle_alpha   90.00
_cell.angle_beta   90.00
_cell.angle_gamma   90.00
#
_symmetry.space_group_name_H-M   'P 1'
#
loop_
_entity.id
_entity.type
_entity.pdbx_description
1 polymer ?
#
loop_
_entity_poly.entity_id
_entity_poly.type
_entity_poly.pdbx_seq_one_letter_code
_entity_poly.pdbx_strand_id
1 'polypeptide(L)'
;MAYLAVLEPCAFKSRLTLDELTKAFREFAEERATASVRESHSLKNYSFREEDGMVHLVPPGGSPVGTHYCDRLLAEFISSVIERGYWTTLELVGEDGQRWGYFITAGKVEPLGWLKVVWKGQKPVPLERATARLKRK
;
A
#
# COMPACT_ATOMS: atom_id res chain seq x y z
N MET A 1 6.10 -19.23 -2.65
CA MET A 1 5.23 -18.85 -3.78
C MET A 1 4.97 -17.36 -3.71
N ALA A 2 5.38 -16.60 -4.73
CA ALA A 2 5.02 -15.19 -4.84
C ALA A 2 3.51 -15.07 -5.00
N TYR A 3 2.88 -14.28 -4.12
CA TYR A 3 1.47 -13.96 -4.23
C TYR A 3 1.39 -12.65 -5.03
N LEU A 4 0.87 -12.74 -6.24
CA LEU A 4 0.68 -11.59 -7.12
C LEU A 4 -0.59 -10.86 -6.68
N ALA A 5 -0.54 -9.54 -6.72
CA ALA A 5 -1.67 -8.71 -6.35
C ALA A 5 -1.71 -7.47 -7.23
N VAL A 6 -2.91 -7.02 -7.53
CA VAL A 6 -3.15 -5.74 -8.20
C VAL A 6 -2.95 -4.64 -7.18
N LEU A 7 -1.97 -3.79 -7.41
CA LEU A 7 -1.72 -2.55 -6.68
C LEU A 7 -2.72 -1.49 -7.17
N GLU A 8 -3.59 -1.04 -6.27
CA GLU A 8 -4.44 0.12 -6.54
C GLU A 8 -3.56 1.39 -6.67
N PRO A 9 -3.99 2.39 -7.46
CA PRO A 9 -3.23 3.63 -7.62
C PRO A 9 -2.86 4.26 -6.29
N CYS A 10 -1.55 4.37 -6.01
CA CYS A 10 -1.02 5.00 -4.82
C CYS A 10 -0.31 6.30 -5.20
N ALA A 11 -0.87 7.42 -4.76
CA ALA A 11 -0.32 8.75 -4.99
C ALA A 11 -0.20 9.54 -3.69
N PHE A 12 0.86 10.32 -3.53
CA PHE A 12 1.09 11.12 -2.33
C PHE A 12 1.89 12.38 -2.62
N LYS A 13 1.75 13.37 -1.73
CA LYS A 13 2.59 14.56 -1.75
C LYS A 13 3.91 14.25 -1.06
N SER A 14 5.03 14.35 -1.80
CA SER A 14 6.37 14.10 -1.27
C SER A 14 7.00 15.39 -0.74
N ARG A 15 7.78 15.29 0.34
CA ARG A 15 8.66 16.38 0.82
C ARG A 15 9.98 16.48 0.04
N LEU A 16 10.24 15.50 -0.82
CA LEU A 16 11.43 15.37 -1.66
C LEU A 16 11.05 15.60 -3.12
N THR A 17 11.98 16.15 -3.90
CA THR A 17 11.89 16.13 -5.36
C THR A 17 11.92 14.69 -5.90
N LEU A 18 11.49 14.47 -7.14
CA LEU A 18 11.48 13.13 -7.75
C LEU A 18 12.88 12.48 -7.78
N ASP A 19 13.94 13.25 -8.02
CA ASP A 19 15.32 12.75 -8.05
C ASP A 19 15.80 12.34 -6.66
N GLU A 20 15.56 13.17 -5.64
CA GLU A 20 15.89 12.87 -4.25
C GLU A 20 15.11 11.66 -3.73
N LEU A 21 13.83 11.58 -4.08
CA LEU A 21 12.97 10.44 -3.75
C LEU A 21 13.51 9.15 -4.38
N THR A 22 13.85 9.18 -5.67
CA THR A 22 14.37 8.03 -6.39
C THR A 22 15.69 7.55 -5.79
N LYS A 23 16.56 8.49 -5.41
CA LYS A 23 17.81 8.19 -4.71
C LYS A 23 17.56 7.57 -3.33
N ALA A 24 16.74 8.22 -2.50
CA ALA A 24 16.40 7.75 -1.17
C ALA A 24 15.75 6.35 -1.18
N PHE A 25 14.94 6.06 -2.19
CA PHE A 25 14.32 4.74 -2.33
C PHE A 25 15.33 3.64 -2.63
N ARG A 26 16.32 3.92 -3.50
CA ARG A 26 17.40 2.96 -3.79
C ARG A 26 18.24 2.69 -2.56
N GLU A 27 18.63 3.74 -1.83
CA GLU A 27 19.38 3.62 -0.58
C GLU A 27 18.59 2.81 0.45
N PHE A 28 17.30 3.12 0.65
CA PHE A 28 16.42 2.35 1.52
C PHE A 28 16.33 0.87 1.12
N ALA A 29 16.18 0.58 -0.18
CA ALA A 29 16.13 -0.80 -0.67
C ALA A 29 17.46 -1.55 -0.46
N GLU A 30 18.60 -0.86 -0.59
CA GLU A 30 19.94 -1.44 -0.35
C GLU A 30 20.18 -1.70 1.14
N GLU A 31 19.83 -0.77 2.02
CA GLU A 31 19.90 -0.97 3.47
C GLU A 31 19.10 -2.20 3.90
N ARG A 32 17.88 -2.37 3.35
CA ARG A 32 17.01 -3.53 3.65
C ARG A 32 17.50 -4.83 3.02
N ALA A 33 18.39 -4.78 2.02
CA ALA A 33 18.99 -5.98 1.44
C ALA A 33 19.80 -6.77 2.47
N THR A 34 20.35 -6.08 3.47
CA THR A 34 21.11 -6.69 4.57
C THR A 34 20.22 -7.53 5.49
N ALA A 35 18.94 -7.17 5.64
CA ALA A 35 17.97 -7.89 6.46
C ALA A 35 17.25 -8.99 5.67
N SER A 36 16.97 -8.75 4.38
CA SER A 36 16.27 -9.69 3.51
C SER A 36 16.54 -9.42 2.04
N VAL A 37 17.33 -10.30 1.41
CA VAL A 37 17.66 -10.23 -0.02
C VAL A 37 16.40 -10.24 -0.89
N ARG A 38 15.41 -11.03 -0.51
CA ARG A 38 14.17 -11.22 -1.27
C ARG A 38 13.28 -9.98 -1.29
N GLU A 39 13.13 -9.33 -0.13
CA GLU A 39 12.30 -8.13 -0.01
C GLU A 39 12.98 -6.93 -0.69
N SER A 40 14.29 -6.79 -0.53
CA SER A 40 15.07 -5.76 -1.23
C SER A 40 15.01 -5.89 -2.75
N HIS A 41 15.17 -7.11 -3.28
CA HIS A 41 15.08 -7.33 -4.72
C HIS A 41 13.69 -7.00 -5.27
N SER A 42 12.64 -7.21 -4.47
CA SER A 42 11.27 -6.83 -4.85
C SER A 42 11.08 -5.31 -4.85
N LEU A 43 11.63 -4.60 -3.86
CA LEU A 43 11.55 -3.13 -3.77
C LEU A 43 12.20 -2.44 -4.98
N LYS A 44 13.37 -2.92 -5.42
CA LYS A 44 14.14 -2.30 -6.52
C LYS A 44 13.40 -2.25 -7.86
N ASN A 45 12.32 -3.02 -8.00
CA ASN A 45 11.53 -3.05 -9.22
C ASN A 45 10.41 -2.00 -9.25
N TYR A 46 10.15 -1.33 -8.12
CA TYR A 46 9.23 -0.20 -8.08
C TYR A 46 9.94 1.09 -8.47
N SER A 47 9.20 2.02 -9.03
CA SER A 47 9.67 3.36 -9.35
C SER A 47 8.61 4.40 -9.01
N PHE A 48 8.93 5.66 -9.24
CA PHE A 48 8.03 6.78 -9.00
C PHE A 48 7.93 7.64 -10.24
N ARG A 49 6.77 8.25 -10.43
CA ARG A 49 6.56 9.32 -11.41
C ARG A 49 5.89 10.50 -10.73
N GLU A 50 6.15 11.70 -11.21
CA GLU A 50 5.49 12.91 -10.73
C GLU A 50 4.49 13.40 -11.77
N GLU A 51 3.26 13.67 -11.33
CA GLU A 51 2.16 14.15 -12.17
C GLU A 51 1.30 15.09 -11.30
N ASP A 52 0.99 16.28 -11.81
CA ASP A 52 0.19 17.30 -11.11
C ASP A 52 0.66 17.63 -9.67
N GLY A 53 1.98 17.58 -9.45
CA GLY A 53 2.62 17.85 -8.15
C GLY A 53 2.42 16.74 -7.11
N MET A 54 1.95 15.56 -7.53
CA MET A 54 1.80 14.35 -6.74
C MET A 54 2.77 13.28 -7.26
N VAL A 55 3.32 12.50 -6.34
CA VAL A 55 4.15 11.35 -6.65
C VAL A 55 3.26 10.12 -6.74
N HIS A 56 3.35 9.40 -7.83
CA HIS A 56 2.68 8.12 -8.05
C HIS A 56 3.68 6.97 -7.94
N LEU A 57 3.33 5.96 -7.15
CA LEU A 57 4.05 4.69 -7.10
C LEU A 57 3.79 3.92 -8.39
N VAL A 58 4.87 3.52 -9.07
CA VAL A 58 4.83 2.75 -10.31
C VAL A 58 5.32 1.33 -10.03
N PRO A 59 4.44 0.33 -10.17
CA PRO A 59 4.81 -1.08 -9.99
C PRO A 59 5.74 -1.61 -11.10
N PRO A 60 6.38 -2.77 -10.88
CA PRO A 60 7.34 -3.38 -11.80
C PRO A 60 6.84 -3.51 -13.24
N GLY A 61 7.63 -3.04 -14.20
CA GLY A 61 7.30 -3.10 -15.61
C GLY A 61 6.07 -2.28 -16.02
N GLY A 62 5.60 -1.36 -15.15
CA GLY A 62 4.38 -0.57 -15.39
C GLY A 62 3.09 -1.40 -15.32
N SER A 63 3.17 -2.67 -14.94
CA SER A 63 2.02 -3.54 -14.73
C SER A 63 1.43 -3.24 -13.35
N PRO A 64 0.10 -3.10 -13.21
CA PRO A 64 -0.51 -2.93 -11.89
C PRO A 64 -0.29 -4.13 -10.97
N VAL A 65 0.27 -5.24 -11.47
CA VAL A 65 0.60 -6.43 -10.68
C VAL A 65 1.92 -6.24 -9.94
N GLY A 66 1.86 -6.18 -8.61
CA GLY A 66 3.00 -6.17 -7.71
C GLY A 66 3.15 -7.49 -6.95
N THR A 67 4.32 -7.71 -6.34
CA THR A 67 4.58 -8.83 -5.45
C THR A 67 4.30 -8.46 -3.99
N HIS A 68 3.42 -9.25 -3.34
CA HIS A 68 3.12 -9.17 -1.90
C HIS A 68 4.27 -9.68 -1.03
N TYR A 69 5.41 -8.98 -1.05
CA TYR A 69 6.54 -9.26 -0.16
C TYR A 69 7.10 -8.01 0.50
N CYS A 70 6.90 -6.85 -0.12
CA CYS A 70 7.55 -5.62 0.31
C CYS A 70 6.56 -4.50 0.61
N ASP A 71 5.26 -4.79 0.64
CA ASP A 71 4.19 -3.79 0.79
C ASP A 71 4.35 -2.99 2.09
N ARG A 72 4.74 -3.69 3.17
CA ARG A 72 5.05 -3.02 4.43
C ARG A 72 6.25 -2.08 4.29
N LEU A 73 7.30 -2.52 3.60
CA LEU A 73 8.50 -1.71 3.38
C LEU A 73 8.22 -0.53 2.45
N LEU A 74 7.37 -0.70 1.45
CA LEU A 74 6.86 0.39 0.60
C LEU A 74 6.10 1.41 1.46
N ALA A 75 5.18 0.94 2.31
CA ALA A 75 4.44 1.80 3.21
C ALA A 75 5.34 2.54 4.20
N GLU A 76 6.34 1.86 4.79
CA GLU A 76 7.35 2.45 5.67
C GLU A 76 8.17 3.51 4.93
N PHE A 77 8.63 3.23 3.71
CA PHE A 77 9.34 4.19 2.89
C PHE A 77 8.49 5.43 2.61
N ILE A 78 7.26 5.25 2.11
CA ILE A 78 6.33 6.36 1.83
C ILE A 78 6.10 7.19 3.10
N SER A 79 5.91 6.56 4.26
CA SER A 79 5.73 7.27 5.53
C SER A 79 6.92 8.18 5.89
N SER A 80 8.13 7.85 5.44
CA SER A 80 9.35 8.61 5.70
C SER A 80 9.52 9.83 4.77
N VAL A 81 8.84 9.83 3.62
CA VAL A 81 8.99 10.86 2.57
C VAL A 81 7.72 11.68 2.32
N ILE A 82 6.56 11.22 2.77
CA ILE A 82 5.29 11.94 2.62
C ILE A 82 5.34 13.28 3.37
N GLU A 83 4.78 14.32 2.76
CA GLU A 83 4.70 15.66 3.34
C GLU A 83 3.79 15.67 4.58
N ARG A 84 4.14 16.48 5.58
CA ARG A 84 3.32 16.61 6.80
C ARG A 84 1.95 17.16 6.46
N GLY A 85 0.90 16.60 7.07
CA GLY A 85 -0.48 16.98 6.81
C GLY A 85 -1.11 16.26 5.61
N TYR A 86 -0.32 15.52 4.83
CA TYR A 86 -0.81 14.64 3.78
C TYR A 86 -0.87 13.18 4.23
N TRP A 87 -1.66 12.41 3.49
CA TRP A 87 -1.84 10.98 3.71
C TRP A 87 -2.01 10.28 2.37
N THR A 88 -1.80 8.97 2.37
CA THR A 88 -2.12 8.11 1.22
C THR A 88 -2.51 6.71 1.70
N THR A 89 -3.00 5.90 0.79
CA THR A 89 -3.22 4.48 1.00
C THR A 89 -2.35 3.67 0.04
N LEU A 90 -1.84 2.54 0.55
CA LEU A 90 -1.24 1.51 -0.27
C LEU A 90 -2.17 0.30 -0.21
N GLU A 91 -2.88 0.00 -1.28
CA GLU A 91 -3.85 -1.09 -1.32
C GLU A 91 -3.48 -2.12 -2.37
N LEU A 92 -3.61 -3.39 -2.01
CA LEU A 92 -3.36 -4.51 -2.88
C LEU A 92 -4.55 -5.46 -2.85
N VAL A 93 -4.91 -5.94 -4.04
CA VAL A 93 -6.02 -6.87 -4.26
C VAL A 93 -5.46 -8.17 -4.82
N GLY A 94 -5.57 -9.24 -4.05
CA GLY A 94 -5.20 -10.59 -4.47
C GLY A 94 -6.10 -11.12 -5.58
N GLU A 95 -5.62 -12.14 -6.31
CA GLU A 95 -6.39 -12.82 -7.36
C GLU A 95 -7.70 -13.44 -6.81
N ASP A 96 -7.74 -13.79 -5.53
CA ASP A 96 -8.93 -14.32 -4.85
C ASP A 96 -9.88 -13.22 -4.31
N GLY A 97 -9.57 -11.95 -4.59
CA GLY A 97 -10.32 -10.79 -4.10
C GLY A 97 -10.06 -10.42 -2.65
N GLN A 98 -9.12 -11.09 -1.97
CA GLN A 98 -8.63 -10.61 -0.67
C GLN A 98 -7.94 -9.27 -0.83
N ARG A 99 -8.10 -8.42 0.18
CA ARG A 99 -7.53 -7.09 0.20
C ARG A 99 -6.68 -6.91 1.43
N TRP A 100 -5.57 -6.22 1.26
CA TRP A 100 -4.74 -5.75 2.35
C TRP A 100 -4.13 -4.42 1.93
N GLY A 101 -3.62 -3.69 2.91
CA GLY A 101 -3.05 -2.39 2.63
C GLY A 101 -2.74 -1.62 3.87
N TYR A 102 -2.27 -0.39 3.67
CA TYR A 102 -1.81 0.47 4.72
C TYR A 102 -2.36 1.89 4.53
N PHE A 103 -2.80 2.49 5.63
CA PHE A 103 -2.99 3.93 5.74
C PHE A 103 -1.65 4.54 6.16
N ILE A 104 -1.18 5.53 5.39
CA ILE A 104 0.17 6.05 5.51
C ILE A 104 0.10 7.55 5.75
N THR A 105 0.78 8.00 6.80
CA THR A 105 1.00 9.42 7.14
C THR A 105 2.47 9.63 7.47
N ALA A 106 2.90 10.88 7.63
CA ALA A 106 4.28 11.20 7.96
C ALA A 106 4.71 10.51 9.27
N GLY A 107 5.63 9.54 9.17
CA GLY A 107 6.18 8.77 10.28
C GLY A 107 5.26 7.69 10.86
N LYS A 108 4.11 7.37 10.24
CA LYS A 108 3.19 6.36 10.76
C LYS A 108 2.56 5.54 9.65
N VAL A 109 2.53 4.22 9.87
CA VAL A 109 1.91 3.22 9.00
C VAL A 109 0.93 2.39 9.82
N GLU A 110 -0.31 2.31 9.36
CA GLU A 110 -1.37 1.54 10.00
C GLU A 110 -1.98 0.56 9.01
N PRO A 111 -2.19 -0.72 9.38
CA PRO A 111 -2.85 -1.67 8.49
C PRO A 111 -4.31 -1.26 8.25
N LEU A 112 -4.76 -1.34 7.00
CA LEU A 112 -6.17 -1.15 6.65
C LEU A 112 -6.98 -2.36 7.09
N GLY A 113 -8.08 -2.10 7.80
CA GLY A 113 -9.07 -3.11 8.15
C GLY A 113 -10.19 -3.16 7.12
N TRP A 114 -10.44 -4.33 6.53
CA TRP A 114 -11.53 -4.54 5.58
C TRP A 114 -12.74 -5.14 6.27
N LEU A 115 -13.84 -4.37 6.34
CA LEU A 115 -15.11 -4.85 6.89
C LEU A 115 -15.99 -5.41 5.77
N LYS A 116 -16.30 -6.71 5.83
CA LYS A 116 -17.39 -7.26 5.02
C LYS A 116 -18.70 -6.64 5.47
N VAL A 117 -19.45 -6.03 4.55
CA VAL A 117 -20.75 -5.42 4.82
C VAL A 117 -21.85 -6.13 4.03
N VAL A 118 -23.05 -6.16 4.61
CA VAL A 118 -24.29 -6.50 3.91
C VAL A 118 -25.17 -5.27 3.86
N TRP A 119 -25.86 -5.10 2.74
CA TRP A 119 -26.80 -4.00 2.56
C TRP A 119 -28.14 -4.36 3.20
N LYS A 120 -28.59 -3.54 4.16
CA LYS A 120 -29.95 -3.61 4.70
C LYS A 120 -30.69 -2.36 4.26
N GLY A 121 -31.47 -2.49 3.19
CA GLY A 121 -31.96 -1.33 2.46
C GLY A 121 -30.77 -0.53 1.90
N GLN A 122 -30.76 0.78 2.12
CA GLN A 122 -29.67 1.68 1.69
C GLN A 122 -28.53 1.84 2.71
N LYS A 123 -28.52 1.05 3.79
CA LYS A 123 -27.50 1.16 4.84
C LYS A 123 -26.54 -0.04 4.80
N PRO A 124 -25.22 0.16 4.66
CA PRO A 124 -24.25 -0.90 4.84
C PRO A 124 -24.15 -1.26 6.33
N VAL A 125 -24.20 -2.56 6.64
CA VAL A 125 -24.08 -3.09 7.99
C VAL A 125 -22.96 -4.13 8.00
N PRO A 126 -21.99 -4.08 8.95
CA PRO A 126 -20.97 -5.11 9.07
C PRO A 126 -21.60 -6.51 9.17
N LEU A 127 -21.11 -7.45 8.37
CA LEU A 127 -21.64 -8.81 8.25
C LEU A 127 -21.71 -9.48 9.62
N GLU A 128 -20.70 -9.32 10.46
CA GLU A 128 -20.65 -9.86 11.83
C GLU A 128 -21.83 -9.36 12.69
N ARG A 129 -22.16 -8.07 12.60
CA ARG A 129 -23.32 -7.50 13.30
C ARG A 129 -24.64 -7.99 12.71
N ALA A 130 -24.68 -8.26 11.41
CA ALA A 130 -25.87 -8.77 10.74
C ALA A 130 -26.15 -10.24 11.10
N THR A 131 -25.12 -11.08 11.22
CA THR A 131 -25.23 -12.51 11.55
C THR A 131 -25.40 -12.77 13.04
N ALA A 132 -24.81 -11.94 13.93
CA ALA A 132 -25.01 -12.05 15.37
C ALA A 132 -26.48 -11.89 15.80
N ARG A 133 -27.29 -11.12 15.03
CA ARG A 133 -28.73 -10.97 15.26
C ARG A 133 -29.56 -12.18 14.79
N LEU A 134 -29.06 -12.96 13.84
CA LEU A 134 -29.75 -14.16 13.35
C LEU A 134 -29.61 -15.34 14.31
N LYS A 135 -28.51 -15.42 15.06
CA LYS A 135 -28.27 -16.47 16.09
C LYS A 135 -29.02 -16.26 17.41
N ARG A 136 -29.76 -15.15 17.55
CA ARG A 136 -30.54 -14.80 18.77
C ARG A 136 -32.05 -14.93 18.55
N LYS A 137 -32.48 -15.53 17.44
CA LYS A 137 -33.86 -15.94 17.18
C LYS A 137 -33.89 -17.46 17.10
#